data_AF-A0AAE0Z308-F1
#
_entry.id   AF-A0AAE0Z308-F1
#
_cell.length_a   1.000
_cell.length_b   1.000
_cell.length_c   1.000
_cell.angle_alpha   90.00
_cell.angle_beta   90.00
_cell.angle_gamma   90.00
#
_symmetry.space_group_name_H-M   'P 1'
#
loop_
_entity.id
_entity.type
_entity.pdbx_description
1 polymer ?
#
loop_
_entity_poly.entity_id
_entity_poly.type
_entity_poly.pdbx_seq_one_letter_code
_entity_poly.pdbx_strand_id
1 'polypeptide(L)'
;MSRAAPAKTRGADKTKPPASQTPVIAHEIIPGKFNDNDWNFMVDRDGADEFVTDIVDELMETTMSAIYDKYIQSQLLPFTITQARDAITEIIEWQFLARDEGEQHIETDLGWAQDEEPEPAVTDCWAQGSVPRNY
;
A
#
# COMPACT_ATOMS: atom_id res chain seq x y z
N MET A 1 -30.26 54.22 39.33
CA MET A 1 -30.56 54.80 40.65
C MET A 1 -29.84 53.97 41.71
N SER A 2 -28.92 54.60 42.44
CA SER A 2 -28.44 54.32 43.82
C SER A 2 -27.77 52.97 44.15
N ARG A 3 -26.46 52.95 44.45
CA ARG A 3 -25.76 53.22 45.76
C ARG A 3 -25.85 52.00 46.70
N ALA A 4 -24.84 51.57 47.46
CA ALA A 4 -23.49 52.01 47.76
C ALA A 4 -22.76 50.86 48.52
N ALA A 5 -21.43 50.90 48.58
CA ALA A 5 -20.65 50.14 49.56
C ALA A 5 -20.89 50.65 51.00
N PRO A 6 -20.70 49.77 52.00
CA PRO A 6 -19.78 50.07 53.11
C PRO A 6 -19.03 48.79 53.55
N ALA A 7 -18.01 48.75 54.39
CA ALA A 7 -17.02 49.68 54.93
C ALA A 7 -15.91 48.80 55.52
N LYS A 8 -14.67 49.29 55.52
CA LYS A 8 -13.55 48.72 56.28
C LYS A 8 -13.93 48.59 57.77
N THR A 9 -13.76 47.41 58.35
CA THR A 9 -13.56 47.27 59.79
C THR A 9 -12.26 46.51 60.06
N ARG A 10 -11.40 47.20 60.81
CA ARG A 10 -10.10 46.77 61.30
C ARG A 10 -10.37 45.83 62.49
N GLY A 11 -10.05 44.56 62.35
CA GLY A 11 -10.04 43.59 63.45
C GLY A 11 -8.69 42.89 63.47
N ALA A 12 -7.77 43.41 64.26
CA ALA A 12 -6.46 42.80 64.48
C ALA A 12 -6.61 41.69 65.52
N ASP A 13 -6.84 40.46 65.08
CA ASP A 13 -6.77 39.28 65.94
C ASP A 13 -5.34 38.71 65.87
N LYS A 14 -4.47 39.24 66.73
CA LYS A 14 -3.09 38.77 66.93
C LYS A 14 -3.06 37.69 68.01
N THR A 15 -3.52 36.46 67.72
CA THR A 15 -3.32 35.33 68.66
C THR A 15 -3.14 33.96 68.01
N LYS A 16 -2.95 33.85 66.69
CA LYS A 16 -2.55 32.56 66.08
C LYS A 16 -1.03 32.49 65.95
N PRO A 17 -0.33 31.49 66.55
CA PRO A 17 1.08 31.28 66.27
C PRO A 17 1.24 31.08 64.77
N PRO A 18 2.30 31.62 64.12
CA PRO A 18 2.53 31.35 62.72
C PRO A 18 2.63 29.83 62.57
N ALA A 19 1.76 29.25 61.74
CA ALA A 19 1.90 27.86 61.36
C ALA A 19 3.34 27.70 60.87
N SER A 20 4.14 26.90 61.56
CA SER A 20 5.50 26.60 61.13
C SER A 20 5.36 25.97 59.76
N GLN A 21 5.71 26.72 58.73
CA GLN A 21 5.82 26.18 57.38
C GLN A 21 6.95 25.17 57.47
N THR A 22 6.61 23.89 57.58
CA THR A 22 7.56 22.80 57.34
C THR A 22 8.21 23.12 55.99
N PRO A 23 9.55 23.25 55.94
CA PRO A 23 10.21 23.54 54.68
C PRO A 23 9.80 22.45 53.69
N VAL A 24 9.36 22.85 52.50
CA VAL A 24 9.14 21.90 51.41
C VAL A 24 10.52 21.36 51.05
N ILE A 25 10.86 20.20 51.61
CA ILE A 25 12.11 19.51 51.28
C ILE A 25 11.88 18.96 49.87
N ALA A 26 12.30 19.71 48.86
CA ALA A 26 12.41 19.18 47.51
C ALA A 26 13.48 18.09 47.54
N HIS A 27 13.06 16.85 47.30
CA HIS A 27 13.99 15.73 47.26
C HIS A 27 14.86 15.90 46.00
N GLU A 28 16.15 16.15 46.23
CA GLU A 28 17.12 16.37 45.16
C GLU A 28 17.61 15.01 44.66
N ILE A 29 17.29 14.67 43.41
CA ILE A 29 17.76 13.46 42.73
C ILE A 29 19.24 13.65 42.35
N ILE A 30 19.60 14.84 41.88
CA ILE A 30 20.98 15.26 41.64
C ILE A 30 21.19 16.58 42.38
N PRO A 31 22.09 16.62 43.39
CA PRO A 31 22.29 17.79 44.22
C PRO A 31 22.55 19.06 43.40
N GLY A 32 21.73 20.11 43.63
CA GLY A 32 21.84 21.40 42.96
C GLY A 32 21.57 21.41 41.44
N LYS A 33 21.06 20.32 40.85
CA LYS A 33 20.74 20.23 39.42
C LYS A 33 19.33 19.73 39.11
N PHE A 34 18.85 18.71 39.83
CA PHE A 34 17.63 17.99 39.46
C PHE A 34 16.86 17.57 40.70
N ASN A 35 15.58 17.93 40.77
CA ASN A 35 14.67 17.52 41.83
C ASN A 35 13.52 16.65 41.29
N ASP A 36 12.71 16.09 42.19
CA ASP A 36 11.57 15.24 41.83
C ASP A 36 10.54 15.92 40.91
N ASN A 37 10.34 17.24 41.01
CA ASN A 37 9.40 17.96 40.14
C ASN A 37 9.94 18.05 38.71
N ASP A 38 11.25 18.28 38.55
CA ASP A 38 11.89 18.31 37.23
C ASP A 38 11.80 16.93 36.56
N TRP A 39 11.93 15.85 37.34
CA TRP A 39 11.75 14.48 36.87
C TRP A 39 10.32 14.18 36.45
N ASN A 40 9.34 14.48 37.32
CA ASN A 40 7.92 14.27 37.02
C ASN A 40 7.50 15.08 35.78
N PHE A 41 7.98 16.32 35.63
CA PHE A 41 7.72 17.13 34.45
C PHE A 41 8.26 16.49 33.16
N MET A 42 9.47 15.91 33.19
CA MET A 42 10.00 15.18 32.05
C MET A 42 9.18 13.94 31.71
N VAL A 43 8.77 13.17 32.72
CA VAL A 43 7.92 11.98 32.54
C VAL A 43 6.56 12.36 31.96
N ASP A 44 5.93 13.40 32.49
CA ASP A 44 4.64 13.91 31.99
C ASP A 44 4.76 14.39 30.54
N ARG A 45 5.87 15.07 30.20
CA ARG A 45 6.13 15.53 28.84
C ARG A 45 6.33 14.36 27.88
N ASP A 46 7.16 13.39 28.24
CA ASP A 46 7.44 12.24 27.37
C ASP A 46 6.15 11.42 27.14
N GLY A 47 5.27 11.30 28.15
CA GLY A 47 3.95 10.69 27.98
C GLY A 47 2.99 11.52 27.10
N ALA A 48 3.07 12.85 27.15
CA ALA A 48 2.32 13.70 26.24
C ALA A 48 2.81 13.57 24.79
N ASP A 49 4.11 13.44 24.58
CA ASP A 49 4.71 13.25 23.26
C ASP A 49 4.31 11.89 22.66
N GLU A 50 4.28 10.81 23.45
CA GLU A 50 3.76 9.50 23.03
C GLU A 50 2.29 9.60 22.60
N PHE A 51 1.45 10.25 23.41
CA PHE A 51 0.03 10.44 23.08
C PHE A 51 -0.19 11.22 21.79
N VAL A 52 0.59 12.29 21.55
CA VAL A 52 0.52 13.05 20.30
C VAL A 52 0.94 12.18 19.12
N THR A 53 1.97 11.35 19.31
CA THR A 53 2.45 10.43 18.27
C THR A 53 1.37 9.42 17.89
N ASP A 54 0.70 8.80 18.87
CA ASP A 54 -0.40 7.87 18.65
C ASP A 54 -1.55 8.51 17.85
N ILE A 55 -1.92 9.76 18.18
CA ILE A 55 -2.96 10.49 17.44
C ILE A 55 -2.54 10.70 15.98
N VAL A 56 -1.29 11.09 15.75
CA VAL A 56 -0.78 11.35 14.40
C VAL A 56 -0.77 10.06 13.59
N ASP A 57 -0.33 8.95 14.19
CA ASP A 57 -0.29 7.65 13.55
C ASP A 57 -1.71 7.15 13.19
N GLU A 58 -2.67 7.25 14.12
CA GLU A 58 -4.07 6.90 13.85
C GLU A 58 -4.67 7.76 12.73
N LEU A 59 -4.40 9.06 12.74
CA LEU A 59 -4.87 9.98 11.71
C LEU A 59 -4.29 9.63 10.34
N MET A 60 -2.99 9.33 10.28
CA MET A 60 -2.30 8.99 9.04
C MET A 60 -2.83 7.68 8.46
N GLU A 61 -2.98 6.65 9.30
CA GLU A 61 -3.52 5.34 8.92
C GLU A 61 -4.95 5.48 8.39
N THR A 62 -5.83 6.15 9.15
CA THR A 62 -7.23 6.34 8.77
C THR A 62 -7.36 7.13 7.48
N THR A 63 -6.56 8.19 7.33
CA THR A 63 -6.56 9.03 6.13
C THR A 63 -6.08 8.26 4.91
N MET A 64 -4.97 7.52 5.04
CA MET A 64 -4.44 6.74 3.92
C MET A 64 -5.37 5.61 3.50
N SER A 65 -5.97 4.88 4.45
CA SER A 65 -6.99 3.88 4.14
C SER A 65 -8.16 4.50 3.37
N ALA A 66 -8.68 5.64 3.83
CA ALA A 66 -9.80 6.30 3.17
C ALA A 66 -9.46 6.84 1.76
N ILE A 67 -8.23 7.34 1.56
CA ILE A 67 -7.74 7.78 0.24
C ILE A 67 -7.62 6.57 -0.69
N TYR A 68 -7.02 5.49 -0.20
CA TYR A 68 -6.81 4.27 -0.98
C TYR A 68 -8.14 3.65 -1.42
N ASP A 69 -9.12 3.54 -0.53
CA ASP A 69 -10.44 3.01 -0.85
C ASP A 69 -11.13 3.82 -1.94
N LYS A 70 -11.09 5.15 -1.84
CA LYS A 70 -11.63 6.05 -2.88
C LYS A 70 -10.89 5.90 -4.21
N TYR A 71 -9.57 5.76 -4.16
CA TYR A 71 -8.76 5.54 -5.35
C TYR A 71 -9.19 4.24 -6.05
N ILE A 72 -9.25 3.12 -5.34
CA ILE A 72 -9.65 1.82 -5.92
C ILE A 72 -11.07 1.88 -6.49
N GLN A 73 -12.02 2.48 -5.77
CA GLN A 73 -13.38 2.67 -6.27
C GLN A 73 -13.41 3.50 -7.57
N SER A 74 -12.59 4.54 -7.67
CA SER A 74 -12.48 5.37 -8.87
C SER A 74 -11.89 4.62 -10.07
N GLN A 75 -11.03 3.62 -9.84
CA GLN A 75 -10.40 2.83 -10.88
C GLN A 75 -11.29 1.70 -11.41
N LEU A 76 -12.29 1.26 -10.64
CA LEU A 76 -13.15 0.13 -11.00
C LEU A 76 -13.82 0.31 -12.37
N LEU A 77 -14.41 1.48 -12.63
CA LEU A 77 -15.13 1.75 -13.86
C LEU A 77 -14.21 1.87 -15.08
N PRO A 78 -13.14 2.70 -15.06
CA PRO A 78 -12.15 2.74 -16.13
C PRO A 78 -11.54 1.36 -16.46
N PHE A 79 -11.18 0.60 -15.43
CA PHE A 79 -10.66 -0.75 -15.60
C PHE A 79 -11.69 -1.67 -16.27
N THR A 80 -12.91 -1.73 -15.74
CA THR A 80 -13.96 -2.61 -16.27
C THR A 80 -14.32 -2.28 -17.72
N ILE A 81 -14.42 -0.98 -18.05
CA ILE A 81 -14.71 -0.55 -19.43
C ILE A 81 -13.56 -0.92 -20.37
N THR A 82 -12.31 -0.74 -19.94
CA THR A 82 -11.13 -1.09 -20.74
C THR A 82 -11.09 -2.60 -20.99
N GLN A 83 -11.28 -3.41 -19.95
CA GLN A 83 -11.33 -4.87 -20.08
C GLN A 83 -12.49 -5.33 -20.97
N ALA A 84 -13.68 -4.72 -20.84
CA ALA A 84 -14.83 -5.06 -21.66
C ALA A 84 -14.60 -4.70 -23.13
N ARG A 85 -14.02 -3.53 -23.41
CA ARG A 85 -13.64 -3.11 -24.76
C ARG A 85 -12.68 -4.11 -25.38
N ASP A 86 -11.61 -4.46 -24.66
CA ASP A 86 -10.56 -5.34 -25.19
C ASP A 86 -11.11 -6.75 -25.46
N ALA A 87 -11.93 -7.29 -24.54
CA ALA A 87 -12.60 -8.56 -24.75
C ALA A 87 -13.56 -8.55 -25.94
N ILE A 88 -14.32 -7.46 -26.14
CA ILE A 88 -15.21 -7.33 -27.31
C ILE A 88 -14.39 -7.29 -28.61
N THR A 89 -13.28 -6.54 -28.62
CA THR A 89 -12.38 -6.49 -29.77
C THR A 89 -11.83 -7.88 -30.10
N GLU A 90 -11.33 -8.61 -29.11
CA GLU A 90 -10.80 -9.96 -29.28
C GLU A 90 -11.89 -10.93 -29.82
N ILE A 91 -13.11 -10.86 -29.28
CA ILE A 91 -14.24 -11.66 -29.79
C ILE A 91 -14.53 -11.34 -31.26
N ILE A 92 -14.51 -10.05 -31.65
CA ILE A 92 -14.72 -9.64 -33.03
C ILE A 92 -13.59 -10.18 -33.92
N GLU A 93 -12.34 -10.06 -33.50
CA GLU A 93 -11.18 -10.59 -34.25
C GLU A 93 -11.25 -12.11 -34.43
N TRP A 94 -11.73 -12.84 -33.42
CA TRP A 94 -11.94 -14.29 -33.52
C TRP A 94 -13.10 -14.69 -34.43
N GLN A 95 -14.21 -13.92 -34.43
CA GLN A 95 -15.36 -14.20 -35.30
C GLN A 95 -15.10 -13.79 -36.75
N PHE A 96 -14.30 -12.74 -36.95
CA PHE A 96 -13.96 -12.17 -38.24
C PHE A 96 -12.46 -12.27 -38.46
N LEU A 97 -11.96 -13.51 -38.50
CA LEU A 97 -10.57 -13.78 -38.85
C LEU A 97 -10.24 -13.10 -40.17
N ALA A 98 -9.13 -12.34 -40.16
CA ALA A 98 -8.61 -11.76 -41.38
C ALA A 98 -8.34 -12.88 -42.38
N ARG A 99 -8.58 -12.58 -43.66
CA ARG A 99 -8.15 -13.48 -44.73
C ARG A 99 -6.64 -13.62 -44.61
N ASP A 100 -6.17 -14.85 -44.46
CA ASP A 100 -4.76 -15.14 -44.60
C ASP A 100 -4.32 -14.78 -46.02
N GLU A 101 -3.37 -13.85 -46.14
CA GLU A 101 -2.81 -13.44 -47.44
C GLU A 101 -1.89 -14.53 -48.02
N GLY A 102 -1.64 -15.59 -47.26
CA GLY A 102 -0.78 -16.69 -47.63
C GLY A 102 0.69 -16.29 -47.58
N GLU A 103 1.53 -17.29 -47.83
CA GLU A 103 2.96 -17.13 -47.67
C GLU A 103 3.58 -16.41 -48.86
N GLN A 104 4.44 -15.45 -48.54
CA GLN A 104 5.15 -14.69 -49.56
C GLN A 104 6.40 -15.47 -49.98
N HIS A 105 6.80 -15.34 -51.25
CA HIS A 105 8.05 -15.91 -51.75
C HIS A 105 8.13 -17.45 -51.78
N ILE A 106 6.99 -18.14 -51.93
CA ILE A 106 6.89 -19.61 -52.02
C ILE A 106 7.94 -20.22 -52.98
N GLU A 107 8.22 -19.56 -54.10
CA GLU A 107 9.18 -20.10 -55.08
C GLU A 107 10.66 -19.93 -54.71
N THR A 108 10.99 -19.01 -53.78
CA THR A 108 12.37 -18.77 -53.34
C THR A 108 12.65 -19.26 -51.94
N ASP A 109 11.61 -19.50 -51.14
CA ASP A 109 11.74 -20.06 -49.82
C ASP A 109 11.90 -21.58 -49.89
N LEU A 110 13.09 -22.05 -49.51
CA LEU A 110 13.42 -23.48 -49.47
C LEU A 110 12.56 -24.26 -48.47
N GLY A 111 11.93 -23.60 -47.50
CA GLY A 111 10.98 -24.24 -46.58
C GLY A 111 9.69 -24.71 -47.27
N TRP A 112 9.36 -24.14 -48.44
CA TRP A 112 8.23 -24.54 -49.29
C TRP A 112 8.65 -25.41 -50.48
N ALA A 113 9.96 -25.67 -50.64
CA ALA A 113 10.43 -26.58 -51.68
C ALA A 113 9.92 -28.00 -51.39
N GLN A 114 9.49 -28.69 -52.44
CA GLN A 114 9.10 -30.09 -52.31
C GLN A 114 10.30 -30.90 -51.86
N ASP A 115 10.16 -31.63 -50.76
CA ASP A 115 11.15 -32.60 -50.31
C ASP A 115 11.36 -33.69 -51.36
N GLU A 116 12.59 -34.21 -51.43
CA GLU A 116 12.92 -35.35 -52.30
C GLU A 116 12.11 -36.58 -51.87
N GLU A 117 11.59 -37.32 -52.86
CA GLU A 117 10.88 -38.57 -52.58
C GLU A 117 11.84 -39.52 -51.84
N PRO A 118 11.46 -40.04 -50.66
CA PRO A 118 12.33 -40.93 -49.91
C PRO A 118 12.60 -42.20 -50.71
N GLU A 119 13.82 -42.71 -50.61
CA GLU A 119 14.19 -43.97 -51.25
C GLU A 119 13.26 -45.11 -50.80
N PRO A 120 12.76 -45.95 -51.73
CA PRO A 120 11.92 -47.08 -51.38
C PRO A 120 12.62 -47.97 -50.35
N ALA A 121 11.88 -48.39 -49.31
CA ALA A 121 12.41 -49.30 -48.32
C ALA A 121 12.86 -50.62 -48.98
N VAL A 122 13.94 -51.21 -48.46
CA VAL A 122 14.42 -52.52 -48.92
C VAL A 122 13.29 -53.53 -48.77
N THR A 123 13.02 -54.24 -49.86
CA THR A 123 11.99 -55.27 -49.91
C THR A 123 12.27 -56.36 -48.88
N ASP A 124 11.40 -56.50 -47.88
CA ASP A 124 11.55 -57.51 -46.84
C ASP A 124 10.89 -58.84 -47.23
N CYS A 125 11.00 -59.84 -46.36
CA CYS A 125 10.41 -61.15 -46.57
C CYS A 125 8.88 -61.17 -46.48
N TRP A 126 8.23 -60.05 -46.16
CA TRP A 126 6.77 -59.91 -46.08
C TRP A 126 6.17 -59.21 -47.30
N ALA A 127 6.99 -58.58 -48.15
CA ALA A 127 6.58 -57.93 -49.40
C ALA A 127 6.59 -58.87 -50.62
N GLN A 128 5.95 -60.05 -50.50
CA GLN A 128 5.89 -61.05 -51.57
C GLN A 128 5.07 -60.53 -52.77
N GLY A 129 5.75 -60.31 -53.91
CA GLY A 129 5.14 -59.81 -55.16
C GLY A 129 5.44 -58.34 -55.48
N SER A 130 6.24 -57.66 -54.66
CA SER A 130 6.75 -56.33 -55.00
C SER A 130 7.74 -56.41 -56.17
N VAL A 131 7.68 -55.42 -57.06
CA VAL A 131 8.54 -55.32 -58.23
C VAL A 131 9.75 -54.46 -57.88
N PRO A 132 10.99 -54.97 -57.99
CA PRO A 132 12.18 -54.16 -57.77
C PRO A 132 12.23 -53.01 -58.78
N ARG A 133 12.55 -51.78 -58.33
CA ARG A 133 12.90 -50.67 -59.24
C ARG A 133 14.26 -51.05 -59.88
N ASN A 134 14.24 -51.48 -61.14
CA ASN A 134 15.46 -51.62 -61.93
C ASN A 134 15.84 -50.23 -62.46
N TYR A 135 17.07 -49.78 -62.16
CA TYR A 135 17.69 -48.61 -62.79
C TYR A 135 18.22 -48.97 -64.20
#